data_AF-A0A538RER1-F1
#
_entry.id   AF-A0A538RER1-F1
#
_cell.length_a   1.000
_cell.length_b   1.000
_cell.length_c   1.000
_cell.angle_alpha   90.00
_cell.angle_beta   90.00
_cell.angle_gamma   90.00
#
_symmetry.space_group_name_H-M   'P 1'
#
loop_
_entity.id
_entity.type
_entity.pdbx_description
1 polymer ?
#
loop_
_entity_poly.entity_id
_entity_poly.type
_entity_poly.pdbx_seq_one_letter_code
_entity_poly.pdbx_strand_id
1 'polypeptide(L)' 'MRMTCREVIAGLADYVDAALDMLTRARVATHLWMCAECRAYLATYERTITLVRSGQRVDMPAAARHRVTRELLERLRRGS' A
#
# COMPACT_ATOMS: atom_id res chain seq x y z
N MET A 1 -2.62 -4.01 25.61
CA MET A 1 -3.86 -3.37 25.13
C MET A 1 -4.29 -4.06 23.84
N ARG A 2 -5.53 -4.56 23.78
CA ARG A 2 -6.11 -5.16 22.56
C ARG A 2 -6.67 -4.05 21.69
N MET A 3 -6.25 -3.97 20.44
CA MET A 3 -6.90 -3.12 19.43
C MET A 3 -8.26 -3.70 19.04
N THR A 4 -9.23 -2.82 18.88
CA THR A 4 -10.57 -3.11 18.38
C THR A 4 -10.61 -3.03 16.85
N CYS A 5 -11.62 -3.67 16.23
CA CYS A 5 -11.84 -3.56 14.79
C CYS A 5 -12.02 -2.11 14.33
N ARG A 6 -12.68 -1.28 15.16
CA ARG A 6 -12.89 0.16 14.86
C ARG A 6 -11.57 0.91 14.76
N GLU A 7 -10.65 0.68 15.70
CA GLU A 7 -9.33 1.32 15.69
C GLU A 7 -8.50 0.86 14.49
N VAL A 8 -8.57 -0.43 14.13
CA VAL A 8 -7.90 -0.94 12.94
C VAL A 8 -8.44 -0.28 11.68
N ILE A 9 -9.77 -0.26 11.51
CA ILE A 9 -10.43 0.34 10.34
C ILE A 9 -10.07 1.83 10.23
N ALA A 10 -10.05 2.57 11.34
CA ALA A 10 -9.67 3.97 11.36
C ALA A 10 -8.21 4.20 10.90
N GLY A 11 -7.30 3.28 11.24
CA GLY A 11 -5.89 3.35 10.85
C GLY A 11 -5.53 2.65 9.53
N LEU A 12 -6.51 2.11 8.79
CA LEU A 12 -6.21 1.32 7.58
C LEU A 12 -5.57 2.16 6.46
N ALA A 13 -5.97 3.42 6.31
CA ALA A 13 -5.38 4.32 5.32
C ALA A 13 -3.87 4.46 5.55
N ASP A 14 -3.48 4.87 6.76
CA ASP A 14 -2.08 5.02 7.15
C ASP A 14 -1.32 3.68 7.13
N TYR A 15 -2.00 2.57 7.42
CA TYR A 15 -1.39 1.23 7.33
C TYR A 15 -1.01 0.87 5.89
N VAL A 16 -1.91 1.12 4.93
CA VAL A 16 -1.71 0.89 3.49
C VAL A 16 -0.65 1.84 2.93
N ASP A 17 -0.66 3.10 3.34
CA ASP A 17 0.31 4.11 2.91
C ASP A 17 1.65 4.02 3.68
N ALA A 18 1.80 3.03 4.55
CA ALA A 18 2.98 2.81 5.40
C ALA A 18 3.39 4.03 6.25
N ALA A 19 2.41 4.84 6.65
CA ALA A 19 2.56 6.06 7.44
C ALA A 19 2.42 5.85 8.97
N LEU A 20 2.02 4.65 9.41
CA LEU A 20 1.98 4.30 10.83
C LEU A 20 3.37 4.13 11.44
N ASP A 21 3.52 4.51 12.71
CA ASP A 21 4.70 4.14 13.50
C ASP A 21 4.80 2.62 13.68
N MET A 22 6.02 2.14 13.98
CA MET A 22 6.32 0.71 14.03
C MET A 22 5.44 -0.06 15.03
N LEU A 23 5.14 0.53 16.20
CA LEU A 23 4.37 -0.13 17.24
C LEU A 23 2.89 -0.23 16.84
N THR A 24 2.33 0.84 16.30
CA THR A 24 0.94 0.87 15.83
C THR A 24 0.76 -0.05 14.63
N ARG A 25 1.71 -0.06 13.69
CA ARG A 25 1.73 -0.99 12.55
C ARG A 25 1.71 -2.45 13.01
N ALA A 26 2.52 -2.82 14.01
CA ALA A 26 2.56 -4.17 14.54
C ALA A 26 1.24 -4.59 15.21
N ARG A 27 0.58 -3.67 15.93
CA ARG A 27 -0.74 -3.91 16.54
C ARG A 27 -1.82 -4.13 15.49
N VAL A 28 -1.85 -3.31 14.44
CA VAL A 28 -2.78 -3.46 13.31
C VAL A 28 -2.54 -4.79 12.60
N ALA A 29 -1.29 -5.12 12.29
CA ALA A 29 -0.93 -6.39 11.64
C ALA A 29 -1.33 -7.61 12.47
N THR A 30 -1.11 -7.56 13.80
CA THR A 30 -1.53 -8.63 14.72
C THR A 30 -3.05 -8.82 14.69
N HIS A 31 -3.82 -7.73 14.71
CA HIS A 31 -5.28 -7.81 14.66
C HIS A 31 -5.77 -8.35 13.31
N LEU A 32 -5.19 -7.91 12.19
CA LEU A 32 -5.51 -8.45 10.86
C LEU A 32 -5.21 -9.95 10.77
N TRP A 33 -4.17 -10.45 11.46
CA TRP A 33 -3.87 -11.88 11.48
C TRP A 33 -4.94 -12.70 12.21
N MET A 34 -5.52 -12.17 13.29
CA MET A 34 -6.50 -12.89 14.12
C MET A 34 -7.97 -12.61 13.78
N CYS A 35 -8.29 -11.56 13.00
CA CYS A 35 -9.67 -11.17 12.69
C CYS A 35 -9.97 -11.30 11.18
N ALA A 36 -10.85 -12.25 10.83
CA ALA A 36 -11.27 -12.46 9.44
C ALA A 36 -12.05 -11.27 8.85
N GLU A 37 -12.92 -10.65 9.64
CA GLU A 37 -13.72 -9.48 9.22
C GLU A 37 -12.83 -8.30 8.81
N CYS A 38 -11.80 -7.99 9.62
CA CYS A 38 -10.87 -6.90 9.30
C CYS A 38 -10.04 -7.20 8.04
N ARG A 39 -9.71 -8.47 7.76
CA ARG A 39 -9.07 -8.85 6.49
C ARG A 39 -10.00 -8.67 5.29
N ALA A 40 -11.26 -9.08 5.42
CA ALA A 40 -12.26 -8.89 4.38
C ALA A 40 -12.50 -7.40 4.08
N TYR A 41 -12.53 -6.57 5.13
CA TYR A 41 -12.62 -5.13 5.01
C TYR A 41 -11.38 -4.54 4.32
N LEU A 42 -10.18 -4.92 4.73
CA LEU A 42 -8.93 -4.49 4.08
C LEU A 42 -8.91 -4.83 2.59
N ALA A 43 -9.28 -6.06 2.22
CA ALA A 43 -9.34 -6.48 0.82
C ALA A 43 -10.34 -5.63 0.00
N THR A 44 -11.46 -5.23 0.61
CA THR A 44 -12.44 -4.34 -0.03
C THR A 44 -11.89 -2.93 -0.18
N TYR A 45 -11.23 -2.41 0.86
CA TYR A 45 -10.59 -1.10 0.85
C TYR A 45 -9.50 -0.99 -0.24
N GLU A 46 -8.63 -1.99 -0.36
CA GLU A 46 -7.60 -2.05 -1.42
C GLU A 46 -8.20 -2.08 -2.83
N ARG A 47 -9.33 -2.76 -3.03
CA ARG A 47 -10.07 -2.75 -4.29
C ARG A 47 -10.63 -1.36 -4.59
N THR A 48 -11.20 -0.68 -3.61
CA THR A 48 -11.68 0.70 -3.76
C THR A 48 -10.54 1.63 -4.17
N ILE A 49 -9.38 1.55 -3.50
CA ILE A 49 -8.19 2.31 -3.87
C ILE A 49 -7.76 2.00 -5.31
N THR A 50 -7.74 0.72 -5.69
CA THR A 50 -7.34 0.30 -7.04
C THR A 50 -8.30 0.85 -8.10
N LEU A 51 -9.61 0.81 -7.85
CA LEU A 51 -10.62 1.37 -8.74
C LEU A 51 -10.45 2.88 -8.90
N VAL A 52 -10.32 3.62 -7.80
CA VAL A 52 -10.07 5.08 -7.83
C VAL A 52 -8.78 5.41 -8.59
N ARG A 53 -7.68 4.73 -8.28
CA ARG A 53 -6.40 4.90 -8.98
C ARG A 53 -6.48 4.52 -10.47
N SER A 54 -7.30 3.53 -10.83
CA SER A 54 -7.49 3.11 -12.22
C SER A 54 -8.26 4.16 -13.04
N GLY A 55 -9.26 4.81 -12.44
CA GLY A 55 -9.97 5.94 -13.05
C GLY A 55 -9.13 7.21 -13.14
N GLN A 56 -8.12 7.33 -12.28
CA GLN A 56 -7.17 8.45 -12.23
C GLN A 56 -5.84 8.14 -12.92
N ARG A 57 -5.76 7.09 -13.76
CA ARG A 57 -4.56 6.82 -14.57
C ARG A 57 -4.28 8.01 -15.48
N VAL A 58 -3.48 8.94 -15.00
CA VAL A 58 -2.67 9.81 -15.86
C VAL A 58 -1.75 8.85 -16.58
N ASP A 59 -2.02 8.57 -17.85
CA ASP A 59 -1.15 7.72 -18.64
C ASP A 59 0.23 8.38 -18.64
N MET A 60 1.18 7.80 -17.91
CA MET A 60 2.55 8.33 -17.88
C MET A 60 3.05 8.30 -19.33
N PRO A 61 3.43 9.46 -19.92
CA PRO A 61 3.80 9.53 -21.32
C PRO A 61 4.88 8.49 -21.61
N ALA A 62 4.78 7.77 -22.73
CA ALA A 62 5.72 6.71 -23.09
C ALA A 62 7.20 7.18 -23.01
N ALA A 63 7.47 8.45 -23.34
CA ALA A 63 8.79 9.07 -23.21
C ALA A 63 9.31 9.12 -21.76
N ALA A 64 8.45 9.42 -20.78
CA ALA A 64 8.81 9.44 -19.37
C ALA A 64 9.11 8.03 -18.85
N ARG A 65 8.30 7.02 -19.24
CA ARG A 65 8.57 5.60 -18.91
C ARG A 65 9.92 5.15 -19.48
N HIS A 66 10.19 5.48 -20.74
CA HIS A 66 11.43 5.07 -21.40
C HIS A 66 12.68 5.67 -20.73
N ARG A 67 12.60 6.93 -20.27
CA ARG A 67 13.69 7.58 -19.53
C ARG A 67 13.98 6.88 -18.21
N VAL A 68 12.94 6.59 -17.41
CA VAL A 68 13.10 5.92 -16.11
C VAL A 68 13.67 4.50 -16.28
N THR A 69 13.16 3.74 -17.25
CA THR A 69 13.66 2.38 -17.53
C THR A 69 15.13 2.40 -17.98
N ARG A 70 15.51 3.34 -18.84
CA ARG A 70 16.90 3.49 -19.30
C ARG A 70 17.85 3.73 -18.15
N GLU A 71 17.54 4.71 -17.30
CA GLU A 71 18.37 5.04 -16.12
C GLU A 71 18.51 3.85 -15.16
N LEU A 72 17.42 3.10 -14.92
CA LEU A 72 17.45 1.91 -14.08
C LEU A 72 18.38 0.83 -14.65
N LEU A 73 18.29 0.55 -15.95
CA LEU A 73 19.14 -0.43 -16.63
C LEU A 73 20.62 -0.01 -16.63
N GLU A 74 20.91 1.28 -16.81
CA GLU A 74 22.28 1.80 -16.76
C GLU A 74 22.90 1.67 -15.37
N ARG A 75 22.12 1.90 -14.30
CA ARG A 75 22.59 1.73 -12.92
C ARG A 75 22.87 0.27 -12.58
N LEU A 76 22.04 -0.66 -13.05
CA LEU A 76 22.27 -2.10 -12.86
C LEU A 76 23.54 -2.57 -13.59
N ARG A 77 23.80 -2.05 -14.80
CA ARG A 77 25.02 -2.37 -15.58
C ARG A 77 26.32 -1.84 -14.97
N ARG A 78 26.27 -0.71 -14.25
CA ARG A 78 27.45 -0.14 -13.57
C ARG A 78 27.76 -0.80 -12.22
N GLY A 79 26.83 -1.60 -11.69
CA GLY A 79 26.95 -2.29 -10.41
C GLY A 79 27.26 -3.79 -10.50
N SER A 80 27.52 -4.33 -11.69
CA SER A 80 28.09 -5.67 -11.94
C SER A 80 29.50 -5.52 -12.49
#